data_AF-A0A6H5KNE5-F1
#
_entry.id   AF-A0A6H5KNE5-F1
#
_cell.length_a   1.000
_cell.length_b   1.000
_cell.length_c   1.000
_cell.angle_alpha   90.00
_cell.angle_beta   90.00
_cell.angle_gamma   90.00
#
_symmetry.space_group_name_H-M   'P 1'
#
loop_
_entity.id
_entity.type
_entity.pdbx_description
1 polymer ?
#
loop_
_entity_poly.entity_id
_entity_poly.type
_entity_poly.pdbx_seq_one_letter_code
_entity_poly.pdbx_strand_id
1 'polypeptide(L)'
;MCELNFLPLRPGALEDEELAEFTDQGIINAAGEDRTMQASSHLPENPATVTDAAADVFGGVAVLMRTKHEVYLMRGLSGLGPGFISLDASRPWMVYWILHSLDLLDHFPQQEMTRRILRTVLSCQDTINGGFGGGPQQLPHCAPMYASVLSLLILGTPEAYAGIERSALYRLFMSLKHASGGFRMHDDGEVDARGTYTVIAVASLLNMLTPELSEGVADFASCMP
;
A
#
# COMPACT_ATOMS: atom_id res chain seq x y z
N MET A 1 12.98 24.26 -17.20
CA MET A 1 12.85 22.91 -17.76
C MET A 1 14.15 22.20 -17.46
N CYS A 2 14.18 21.36 -16.43
CA CYS A 2 15.35 20.61 -16.02
C CYS A 2 15.15 19.18 -16.52
N GLU A 3 15.90 18.78 -17.55
CA GLU A 3 15.88 17.41 -18.04
C GLU A 3 16.61 16.50 -17.04
N LEU A 4 15.88 15.52 -16.51
CA LEU A 4 16.46 14.42 -15.74
C LEU A 4 17.11 13.45 -16.73
N ASN A 5 18.44 13.56 -16.88
CA ASN A 5 19.25 12.57 -17.59
C ASN A 5 19.25 11.25 -16.80
N PHE A 6 18.41 10.30 -17.22
CA PHE A 6 18.52 8.92 -16.79
C PHE A 6 19.81 8.31 -17.37
N LEU A 7 20.73 7.91 -16.50
CA LEU A 7 21.88 7.07 -16.88
C LEU A 7 21.36 5.77 -17.49
N PRO A 8 21.86 5.33 -18.66
CA PRO A 8 21.49 4.04 -19.21
C PRO A 8 21.97 2.92 -18.28
N LEU A 9 21.06 2.02 -17.93
CA LEU A 9 21.39 0.76 -17.26
C LEU A 9 22.41 0.01 -18.12
N ARG A 10 23.59 -0.29 -17.56
CA ARG A 10 24.60 -1.10 -18.24
C ARG A 10 24.04 -2.51 -18.47
N PRO A 11 24.07 -3.06 -19.69
CA PRO A 11 23.79 -4.46 -19.91
C PRO A 11 25.06 -5.27 -19.57
N GLY A 12 24.96 -6.08 -18.51
CA GLY A 12 25.99 -7.03 -18.06
C GLY A 12 25.80 -7.30 -16.56
N ALA A 13 25.57 -8.51 -16.07
CA ALA A 13 25.69 -9.84 -16.64
C ALA A 13 24.57 -10.71 -16.05
N LEU A 14 23.74 -11.29 -16.92
CA LEU A 14 23.00 -12.50 -16.59
C LEU A 14 23.78 -13.64 -17.26
N GLU A 15 24.93 -13.99 -16.67
CA GLU A 15 25.53 -15.29 -16.95
C GLU A 15 24.77 -16.29 -16.08
N ASP A 16 24.07 -17.21 -16.75
CA ASP A 16 23.50 -18.46 -16.28
C ASP A 16 23.63 -18.70 -14.76
N GLU A 17 22.74 -18.08 -13.98
CA GLU A 17 22.37 -18.63 -12.67
C GLU A 17 21.69 -19.97 -12.98
N GLU A 18 22.48 -21.03 -12.85
CA GLU A 18 22.02 -22.40 -12.71
C GLU A 18 20.75 -22.35 -11.84
N LEU A 19 19.60 -22.70 -12.44
CA LEU A 19 18.32 -22.83 -11.73
C LEU A 19 18.53 -23.87 -10.64
N ALA A 20 19.01 -23.43 -9.48
CA ALA A 20 19.22 -24.25 -8.33
C ALA A 20 17.82 -24.67 -7.86
N GLU A 21 17.41 -25.85 -8.30
CA GLU A 21 16.21 -26.49 -7.80
C GLU A 21 16.33 -26.58 -6.28
N PHE A 22 15.31 -26.10 -5.57
CA PHE A 22 15.32 -26.10 -4.12
C PHE A 22 15.50 -27.54 -3.63
N THR A 23 16.61 -27.82 -2.96
CA THR A 23 16.83 -29.10 -2.29
C THR A 23 16.68 -28.87 -0.80
N ASP A 24 15.82 -29.66 -0.15
CA ASP A 24 15.68 -29.67 1.31
C ASP A 24 16.94 -30.20 2.01
N GLN A 25 17.94 -30.65 1.25
CA GLN A 25 19.13 -31.36 1.72
C GLN A 25 18.80 -32.57 2.62
N GLY A 26 17.59 -33.13 2.48
CA GLY A 26 17.03 -34.16 3.34
C GLY A 26 16.65 -33.67 4.76
N ILE A 27 16.63 -32.36 5.01
CA ILE A 27 16.25 -31.77 6.30
C ILE A 27 14.77 -31.37 6.24
N ILE A 28 13.93 -32.22 6.83
CA ILE A 28 12.52 -31.92 7.02
C ILE A 28 12.37 -30.94 8.19
N ASN A 29 11.92 -29.74 7.89
CA ASN A 29 11.51 -28.74 8.88
C ASN A 29 10.25 -28.02 8.38
N ALA A 30 9.58 -27.29 9.27
CA ALA A 30 8.32 -26.62 8.94
C ALA A 30 8.43 -25.69 7.71
N ALA A 31 9.57 -25.03 7.50
CA ALA A 31 9.77 -24.17 6.33
C ALA A 31 9.93 -24.97 5.02
N GLY A 32 10.60 -26.13 5.08
CA GLY A 32 10.70 -27.06 3.95
C GLY A 32 9.35 -27.69 3.61
N GLU A 33 8.58 -28.07 4.62
CA GLU A 33 7.23 -28.63 4.46
C GLU A 33 6.27 -27.61 3.83
N ASP A 34 6.22 -26.38 4.37
CA ASP A 34 5.38 -25.30 3.84
C ASP A 34 5.74 -24.96 2.38
N ARG A 35 7.04 -24.87 2.07
CA ARG A 35 7.51 -24.61 0.69
C ARG A 35 7.13 -25.74 -0.26
N THR A 36 7.19 -26.99 0.20
CA THR A 36 6.82 -28.16 -0.60
C THR A 36 5.30 -28.18 -0.85
N MET A 37 4.49 -27.83 0.15
CA MET A 37 3.03 -27.70 -0.02
C MET A 37 2.68 -26.57 -1.00
N GLN A 38 3.33 -25.40 -0.89
CA GLN A 38 3.13 -24.29 -1.81
C GLN A 38 3.54 -24.65 -3.23
N ALA A 39 4.73 -25.25 -3.43
CA ALA A 39 5.20 -25.69 -4.74
C ALA A 39 4.23 -26.71 -5.38
N SER A 40 3.69 -27.63 -4.59
CA SER A 40 2.70 -28.60 -5.05
C SER A 40 1.38 -27.96 -5.50
N SER A 41 0.98 -26.84 -4.88
CA SER A 41 -0.21 -26.07 -5.27
C SER A 41 -0.04 -25.21 -6.54
N HIS A 42 1.21 -25.00 -6.98
CA HIS A 42 1.55 -24.24 -8.18
C HIS A 42 1.79 -25.11 -9.42
N LEU A 43 1.90 -26.44 -9.25
CA LEU A 43 1.87 -27.36 -10.37
C LEU A 43 0.45 -27.41 -10.93
N PRO A 44 0.24 -27.22 -12.25
CA PRO A 44 -1.09 -27.30 -12.81
C PRO A 44 -1.67 -28.69 -12.55
N GLU A 45 -2.78 -28.76 -11.79
CA GLU A 45 -3.62 -29.95 -11.73
C GLU A 45 -4.07 -30.25 -13.17
N ASN A 46 -3.42 -31.23 -13.79
CA ASN A 46 -3.72 -31.84 -15.10
C ASN A 46 -4.36 -30.89 -16.15
N PRO A 47 -3.69 -30.56 -17.26
CA PRO A 47 -4.24 -29.65 -18.28
C PRO A 47 -5.61 -30.08 -18.87
N ALA A 48 -6.07 -31.31 -18.60
CA ALA A 48 -7.40 -31.81 -18.94
C ALA A 48 -8.54 -31.45 -17.94
N THR A 49 -8.25 -30.98 -16.72
CA THR A 49 -9.25 -30.67 -15.68
C THR A 49 -9.59 -29.19 -15.54
N VAL A 50 -9.00 -28.31 -16.36
CA VAL A 50 -9.44 -26.91 -16.50
C VAL A 50 -10.73 -26.87 -17.33
N THR A 51 -11.81 -27.44 -16.79
CA THR A 51 -13.14 -27.31 -17.36
C THR A 51 -13.74 -25.99 -16.89
N ASP A 52 -14.07 -25.13 -17.86
CA ASP A 52 -14.69 -23.78 -17.81
C ASP A 52 -13.82 -22.50 -17.73
N ALA A 53 -12.49 -22.56 -17.89
CA ALA A 53 -11.64 -21.35 -18.05
C ALA A 53 -11.15 -21.11 -19.49
N ALA A 54 -11.89 -21.54 -20.51
CA ALA A 54 -11.50 -21.44 -21.91
C ALA A 54 -11.34 -20.00 -22.46
N ALA A 55 -11.60 -18.96 -21.65
CA ALA A 55 -11.40 -17.56 -22.01
C ALA A 55 -10.10 -16.94 -21.43
N ASP A 56 -9.42 -17.62 -20.49
CA ASP A 56 -8.43 -16.97 -19.61
C ASP A 56 -6.96 -17.34 -19.96
N VAL A 57 -6.76 -18.14 -21.01
CA VAL A 57 -5.44 -18.57 -21.51
C VAL A 57 -5.41 -18.41 -23.03
N PHE A 58 -4.65 -17.44 -23.55
CA PHE A 58 -4.40 -17.31 -24.98
C PHE A 58 -2.98 -17.81 -25.27
N GLY A 59 -2.85 -18.92 -26.00
CA GLY A 59 -1.53 -19.47 -26.37
C GLY A 59 -0.67 -19.96 -25.19
N GLY A 60 -1.27 -20.34 -24.06
CA GLY A 60 -0.53 -20.81 -22.88
C GLY A 60 -0.05 -19.70 -21.93
N VAL A 61 -0.37 -18.44 -22.22
CA VAL A 61 -0.05 -17.29 -21.37
C VAL A 61 -1.32 -16.86 -20.62
N ALA A 62 -1.20 -16.68 -19.31
CA ALA A 62 -2.28 -16.14 -18.48
C ALA A 62 -2.63 -14.71 -18.90
N VAL A 63 -3.92 -14.43 -19.08
CA VAL A 63 -4.41 -13.11 -19.47
C VAL A 63 -4.98 -12.37 -18.27
N LEU A 64 -4.67 -11.07 -18.11
CA LEU A 64 -5.25 -10.23 -17.07
C LEU A 64 -6.75 -10.02 -17.30
N MET A 65 -7.57 -10.46 -16.35
CA MET A 65 -9.03 -10.36 -16.40
C MET A 65 -9.56 -8.98 -15.99
N ARG A 66 -9.16 -7.93 -16.73
CA ARG A 66 -9.43 -6.51 -16.39
C ARG A 66 -10.86 -6.24 -15.95
N THR A 67 -11.86 -6.60 -16.77
CA THR A 67 -13.27 -6.35 -16.46
C THR A 67 -13.75 -7.07 -15.20
N LYS A 68 -13.26 -8.29 -14.92
CA LYS A 68 -13.60 -9.01 -13.68
C LYS A 68 -13.06 -8.25 -12.45
N HIS A 69 -11.84 -7.73 -12.54
CA HIS A 69 -11.24 -6.92 -11.48
C HIS A 69 -11.96 -5.58 -11.29
N GLU A 70 -12.30 -4.86 -12.36
CA GLU A 70 -13.06 -3.60 -12.30
C GLU A 70 -14.39 -3.77 -11.55
N VAL A 71 -15.17 -4.80 -11.91
CA VAL A 71 -16.45 -5.10 -11.25
C VAL A 71 -16.26 -5.43 -9.76
N TYR A 72 -15.23 -6.22 -9.43
CA TYR A 72 -14.89 -6.57 -8.05
C TYR A 72 -14.55 -5.32 -7.21
N LEU A 73 -13.69 -4.45 -7.75
CA LEU A 73 -13.23 -3.22 -7.12
C LEU A 73 -14.38 -2.22 -6.91
N MET A 74 -15.18 -1.97 -7.94
CA MET A 74 -16.35 -1.07 -7.86
C MET A 74 -17.41 -1.56 -6.86
N ARG A 75 -17.58 -2.88 -6.73
CA ARG A 75 -18.42 -3.46 -5.67
C ARG A 75 -17.86 -3.16 -4.28
N GLY A 76 -16.56 -3.26 -4.10
CA GLY A 76 -15.88 -2.93 -2.83
C GLY A 76 -16.11 -1.49 -2.37
N LEU A 77 -16.09 -0.51 -3.30
CA LEU A 77 -16.39 0.90 -2.99
C LEU A 77 -17.86 1.14 -2.61
N SER A 78 -18.76 0.27 -3.06
CA SER A 78 -20.19 0.40 -2.78
C SER A 78 -20.55 -0.04 -1.35
N GLY A 79 -19.74 -0.93 -0.76
CA GLY A 79 -19.87 -1.41 0.60
C GLY A 79 -19.21 -2.79 0.78
N LEU A 80 -18.73 -3.05 1.99
CA LEU A 80 -18.13 -4.33 2.37
C LEU A 80 -19.07 -5.10 3.30
N GLY A 81 -19.07 -6.43 3.16
CA GLY A 81 -19.85 -7.31 4.02
C GLY A 81 -19.28 -7.41 5.45
N PRO A 82 -20.03 -8.01 6.39
CA PRO A 82 -19.62 -8.13 7.80
C PRO A 82 -18.33 -8.93 8.00
N GLY A 83 -17.91 -9.74 7.04
CA GLY A 83 -16.62 -10.47 7.08
C GLY A 83 -15.38 -9.56 7.10
N PHE A 84 -15.53 -8.26 6.83
CA PHE A 84 -14.44 -7.28 6.85
C PHE A 84 -14.27 -6.58 8.20
N ILE A 85 -14.93 -7.05 9.27
CA ILE A 85 -14.87 -6.40 10.59
C ILE A 85 -13.45 -6.31 11.16
N SER A 86 -12.58 -7.29 10.86
CA SER A 86 -11.16 -7.25 11.24
C SER A 86 -10.38 -6.09 10.61
N LEU A 87 -10.95 -5.44 9.59
CA LEU A 87 -10.38 -4.31 8.86
C LEU A 87 -11.10 -2.98 9.17
N ASP A 88 -11.92 -2.91 10.24
CA ASP A 88 -12.61 -1.67 10.62
C ASP A 88 -11.64 -0.54 11.02
N ALA A 89 -10.46 -0.88 11.53
CA ALA A 89 -9.36 0.07 11.75
C ALA A 89 -8.47 0.30 10.51
N SER A 90 -8.91 -0.13 9.33
CA SER A 90 -8.17 -0.07 8.07
C SER A 90 -9.05 0.37 6.91
N ARG A 91 -10.08 1.17 7.18
CA ARG A 91 -10.99 1.66 6.12
C ARG A 91 -10.27 2.54 5.09
N PRO A 92 -9.34 3.46 5.46
CA PRO A 92 -8.53 4.17 4.48
C PRO A 92 -7.66 3.25 3.62
N TRP A 93 -7.18 2.12 4.15
CA TRP A 93 -6.47 1.12 3.35
C TRP A 93 -7.37 0.48 2.31
N MET A 94 -8.59 0.11 2.68
CA MET A 94 -9.57 -0.42 1.73
C MET A 94 -9.83 0.58 0.60
N VAL A 95 -9.99 1.87 0.93
CA VAL A 95 -10.16 2.92 -0.06
C VAL A 95 -8.92 3.02 -0.97
N TYR A 96 -7.73 3.12 -0.39
CA TYR A 96 -6.48 3.27 -1.14
C TYR A 96 -6.24 2.09 -2.09
N TRP A 97 -6.31 0.85 -1.59
CA TRP A 97 -6.08 -0.34 -2.41
C TRP A 97 -7.05 -0.43 -3.57
N ILE A 98 -8.33 -0.15 -3.32
CA ILE A 98 -9.33 -0.21 -4.37
C ILE A 98 -9.13 0.91 -5.38
N LEU A 99 -8.97 2.15 -4.92
CA LEU A 99 -8.83 3.32 -5.77
C LEU A 99 -7.54 3.27 -6.60
N HIS A 100 -6.42 2.87 -6.01
CA HIS A 100 -5.16 2.69 -6.72
C HIS A 100 -5.22 1.55 -7.74
N SER A 101 -5.88 0.43 -7.42
CA SER A 101 -6.07 -0.66 -8.38
C SER A 101 -6.92 -0.23 -9.57
N LEU A 102 -7.95 0.60 -9.35
CA LEU A 102 -8.77 1.17 -10.41
C LEU A 102 -7.98 2.16 -11.28
N ASP A 103 -7.11 2.97 -10.66
CA ASP A 103 -6.20 3.88 -11.35
C ASP A 103 -5.24 3.12 -12.27
N LEU A 104 -4.61 2.04 -11.79
CA LEU A 104 -3.77 1.14 -12.59
C LEU A 104 -4.50 0.45 -13.76
N LEU A 105 -5.82 0.33 -13.66
CA LEU A 105 -6.67 -0.28 -14.68
C LEU A 105 -7.27 0.76 -15.66
N ASP A 106 -6.94 2.04 -15.50
CA ASP A 106 -7.57 3.16 -16.23
C ASP A 106 -9.11 3.20 -16.07
N HIS A 107 -9.63 2.72 -14.92
CA HIS A 107 -11.06 2.64 -14.62
C HIS A 107 -11.44 3.54 -13.44
N PHE A 108 -11.25 4.85 -13.60
CA PHE A 108 -11.50 5.79 -12.51
C PHE A 108 -12.99 5.90 -12.13
N PRO A 109 -13.34 5.97 -10.83
CA PRO A 109 -14.74 6.13 -10.40
C PRO A 109 -15.42 7.39 -10.95
N GLN A 110 -16.73 7.31 -11.18
CA GLN A 110 -17.54 8.48 -11.56
C GLN A 110 -17.64 9.50 -10.42
N GLN A 111 -17.99 10.75 -10.77
CA GLN A 111 -18.00 11.91 -9.85
C GLN A 111 -18.77 11.67 -8.54
N GLU A 112 -19.91 10.98 -8.58
CA GLU A 112 -20.69 10.68 -7.37
C GLU A 112 -19.94 9.74 -6.43
N MET A 113 -19.30 8.71 -6.97
CA MET A 113 -18.46 7.80 -6.17
C MET A 113 -17.23 8.53 -5.63
N THR A 114 -16.58 9.38 -6.44
CA THR A 114 -15.47 10.23 -5.99
C THR A 114 -15.86 11.09 -4.77
N ARG A 115 -17.03 11.72 -4.79
CA ARG A 115 -17.53 12.51 -3.64
C ARG A 115 -17.75 11.65 -2.40
N ARG A 116 -18.30 10.44 -2.57
CA ARG A 116 -18.48 9.49 -1.46
C ARG A 116 -17.14 9.07 -0.86
N ILE A 117 -16.17 8.74 -1.70
CA ILE A 117 -14.81 8.38 -1.27
C ILE A 117 -14.19 9.55 -0.49
N LEU A 118 -14.23 10.77 -1.05
CA LEU A 118 -13.72 11.96 -0.40
C LEU A 118 -14.33 12.14 1.00
N ARG A 119 -15.66 12.07 1.11
CA ARG A 119 -16.35 12.17 2.40
C ARG A 119 -15.91 11.08 3.38
N THR A 120 -15.76 9.83 2.91
CA THR A 120 -15.32 8.72 3.76
C THR A 120 -13.90 8.93 4.28
N VAL A 121 -12.95 9.31 3.42
CA VAL A 121 -11.56 9.54 3.82
C VAL A 121 -11.48 10.73 4.80
N LEU A 122 -12.12 11.85 4.48
CA LEU A 122 -12.11 13.03 5.36
C LEU A 122 -12.81 12.78 6.70
N SER A 123 -13.81 11.89 6.77
CA SER A 123 -14.42 11.50 8.04
C SER A 123 -13.49 10.74 8.98
N CYS A 124 -12.35 10.25 8.48
CA CYS A 124 -11.31 9.59 9.28
C CYS A 124 -10.24 10.58 9.76
N GLN A 125 -10.30 11.86 9.36
CA GLN A 125 -9.34 12.88 9.80
C GLN A 125 -9.64 13.33 11.23
N ASP A 126 -8.62 13.34 12.07
CA ASP A 126 -8.70 13.86 13.44
C ASP A 126 -8.52 15.38 13.42
N THR A 127 -9.54 16.10 13.90
CA THR A 127 -9.58 17.56 13.90
C THR A 127 -8.89 18.20 15.12
N ILE A 128 -8.50 17.39 16.11
CA ILE A 128 -7.86 17.82 17.36
C ILE A 128 -6.34 17.65 17.24
N ASN A 129 -5.89 16.43 16.96
CA ASN A 129 -4.48 16.04 16.94
C ASN A 129 -3.86 16.13 15.54
N GLY A 130 -4.69 16.11 14.49
CA GLY A 130 -4.25 16.04 13.10
C GLY A 130 -4.00 14.61 12.62
N GLY A 131 -3.89 14.44 11.30
CA GLY A 131 -3.74 13.13 10.66
C GLY A 131 -5.04 12.35 10.55
N PHE A 132 -4.94 11.08 10.13
CA PHE A 132 -6.10 10.22 9.90
C PHE A 132 -6.00 8.93 10.70
N GLY A 133 -7.13 8.48 11.24
CA GLY A 133 -7.28 7.18 11.89
C GLY A 133 -7.84 6.11 10.95
N GLY A 134 -7.97 4.89 11.47
CA GLY A 134 -8.50 3.73 10.72
C GLY A 134 -9.98 3.81 10.36
N GLY A 135 -10.71 4.74 10.98
CA GLY A 135 -12.12 5.03 10.79
C GLY A 135 -12.50 6.32 11.55
N PRO A 136 -13.74 6.81 11.41
CA PRO A 136 -14.20 7.98 12.12
C PRO A 136 -14.04 7.84 13.64
N GLN A 137 -13.51 8.89 14.29
CA GLN A 137 -13.24 8.95 15.73
C GLN A 137 -12.16 7.98 16.25
N GLN A 138 -11.48 7.26 15.36
CA GLN A 138 -10.30 6.49 15.76
C GLN A 138 -9.07 7.39 15.81
N LEU A 139 -8.13 7.04 16.69
CA LEU A 139 -6.89 7.79 16.87
C LEU A 139 -6.09 7.90 15.56
N PRO A 140 -5.38 9.01 15.33
CA PRO A 140 -4.47 9.15 14.20
C PRO A 140 -3.40 8.08 14.22
N HIS A 141 -3.11 7.52 13.05
CA HIS A 141 -2.12 6.46 12.90
C HIS A 141 -1.42 6.58 11.54
N CYS A 142 -0.10 6.40 11.53
CA CYS A 142 0.77 6.53 10.36
C CYS A 142 0.29 5.73 9.15
N ALA A 143 -0.09 4.47 9.34
CA ALA A 143 -0.62 3.60 8.27
C ALA A 143 -1.91 4.14 7.58
N PRO A 144 -3.06 4.32 8.26
CA PRO A 144 -4.25 4.89 7.63
C PRO A 144 -4.07 6.37 7.23
N MET A 145 -3.17 7.12 7.86
CA MET A 145 -2.77 8.47 7.42
C MET A 145 -2.14 8.45 6.04
N TYR A 146 -1.15 7.58 5.81
CA TYR A 146 -0.54 7.37 4.51
C TYR A 146 -1.59 6.97 3.45
N ALA A 147 -2.42 5.97 3.75
CA ALA A 147 -3.46 5.51 2.83
C ALA A 147 -4.50 6.62 2.52
N SER A 148 -4.87 7.43 3.51
CA SER A 148 -5.77 8.57 3.34
C SER A 148 -5.18 9.63 2.42
N VAL A 149 -3.93 10.04 2.68
CA VAL A 149 -3.25 11.05 1.85
C VAL A 149 -3.11 10.54 0.42
N LEU A 150 -2.65 9.32 0.20
CA LEU A 150 -2.55 8.75 -1.16
C LEU A 150 -3.90 8.67 -1.86
N SER A 151 -4.95 8.28 -1.15
CA SER A 151 -6.31 8.26 -1.72
C SER A 151 -6.75 9.65 -2.18
N LEU A 152 -6.51 10.68 -1.36
CA LEU A 152 -6.82 12.07 -1.72
C LEU A 152 -5.96 12.58 -2.88
N LEU A 153 -4.70 12.15 -2.97
CA LEU A 153 -3.81 12.46 -4.09
C LEU A 153 -4.30 11.84 -5.39
N ILE A 154 -4.70 10.55 -5.36
CA ILE A 154 -5.28 9.84 -6.50
C ILE A 154 -6.62 10.46 -6.91
N LEU A 155 -7.45 10.92 -5.96
CA LEU A 155 -8.68 11.65 -6.28
C LEU A 155 -8.43 12.90 -7.12
N GLY A 156 -7.31 13.58 -6.89
CA GLY A 156 -6.83 14.62 -7.79
C GLY A 156 -7.69 15.89 -7.87
N THR A 157 -8.65 16.09 -6.95
CA THR A 157 -9.54 17.26 -6.98
C THR A 157 -9.07 18.37 -6.03
N PRO A 158 -9.39 19.65 -6.32
CA PRO A 158 -9.07 20.76 -5.42
C PRO A 158 -9.62 20.55 -3.99
N GLU A 159 -10.81 19.97 -3.86
CA GLU A 159 -11.42 19.67 -2.56
C GLU A 159 -10.67 18.57 -1.81
N ALA A 160 -10.18 17.55 -2.52
CA ALA A 160 -9.37 16.49 -1.91
C ALA A 160 -8.05 17.05 -1.36
N TYR A 161 -7.39 17.93 -2.10
CA TYR A 161 -6.16 18.58 -1.65
C TYR A 161 -6.40 19.57 -0.51
N ALA A 162 -7.45 20.38 -0.59
CA ALA A 162 -7.81 21.33 0.46
C ALA A 162 -8.21 20.64 1.77
N GLY A 163 -8.71 19.39 1.69
CA GLY A 163 -9.03 18.59 2.86
C GLY A 163 -7.82 18.09 3.66
N ILE A 164 -6.59 18.24 3.16
CA ILE A 164 -5.37 17.79 3.86
C ILE A 164 -4.85 18.92 4.76
N GLU A 165 -5.03 18.78 6.08
CA GLU A 165 -4.55 19.76 7.05
C GLU A 165 -3.04 19.62 7.32
N ARG A 166 -2.22 20.15 6.40
CA ARG A 166 -0.74 20.04 6.41
C ARG A 166 -0.11 20.48 7.74
N SER A 167 -0.56 21.59 8.31
CA SER A 167 -0.03 22.09 9.59
C SER A 167 -0.32 21.14 10.76
N ALA A 168 -1.48 20.48 10.75
CA ALA A 168 -1.84 19.49 11.76
C ALA A 168 -1.06 18.18 11.56
N LEU A 169 -0.89 17.73 10.32
CA LEU A 169 -0.03 16.59 9.97
C LEU A 169 1.41 16.79 10.43
N TYR A 170 2.00 17.98 10.19
CA TYR A 170 3.37 18.24 10.62
C TYR A 170 3.52 18.15 12.14
N ARG A 171 2.56 18.71 12.90
CA ARG A 171 2.55 18.60 14.37
C ARG A 171 2.46 17.15 14.83
N LEU A 172 1.61 16.34 14.19
CA LEU A 172 1.54 14.90 14.45
C LEU A 172 2.88 14.22 14.14
N PHE A 173 3.50 14.49 13.00
CA PHE A 173 4.78 13.86 12.65
C PHE A 173 5.86 14.15 13.69
N MET A 174 5.93 15.41 14.16
CA MET A 174 6.88 15.80 15.20
C MET A 174 6.56 15.17 16.56
N SER A 175 5.28 14.94 16.91
CA SER A 175 4.94 14.24 18.16
C SER A 175 5.25 12.73 18.12
N LEU A 176 5.25 12.15 16.91
CA LEU A 176 5.58 10.74 16.69
C LEU A 176 7.08 10.49 16.52
N LYS A 177 7.89 11.53 16.29
CA LYS A 177 9.35 11.41 16.14
C LYS A 177 9.95 10.79 17.42
N HIS A 178 10.69 9.71 17.25
CA HIS A 178 11.29 8.95 18.33
C HIS A 178 12.78 9.26 18.47
N ALA A 179 13.35 9.06 19.66
CA ALA A 179 14.77 9.33 19.95
C ALA A 179 15.74 8.48 19.10
N SER A 180 15.28 7.37 18.52
CA SER A 180 16.06 6.54 17.59
C SER A 180 16.21 7.14 16.19
N GLY A 181 15.53 8.26 15.89
CA GLY A 181 15.45 8.83 14.53
C GLY A 181 14.24 8.34 13.72
N GLY A 182 13.65 7.21 14.12
CA GLY A 182 12.40 6.68 13.55
C GLY A 182 11.15 7.38 14.06
N PHE A 183 9.99 6.83 13.72
CA PHE A 183 8.68 7.34 14.13
C PHE A 183 7.82 6.25 14.73
N ARG A 184 7.08 6.60 15.79
CA ARG A 184 5.99 5.76 16.31
C ARG A 184 4.85 5.68 15.29
N MET A 185 4.14 4.57 15.25
CA MET A 185 2.99 4.40 14.35
C MET A 185 1.79 5.24 14.77
N HIS A 186 1.62 5.52 16.06
CA HIS A 186 0.61 6.41 16.63
C HIS A 186 1.07 6.81 18.04
N ASP A 187 0.26 7.59 18.76
CA ASP A 187 0.56 7.90 20.15
C ASP A 187 0.66 6.61 20.98
N ASP A 188 1.77 6.46 21.71
CA ASP A 188 2.15 5.24 22.45
C ASP A 188 2.24 3.95 21.61
N GLY A 189 2.35 4.07 20.28
CA GLY A 189 2.48 2.94 19.36
C GLY A 189 3.91 2.40 19.20
N GLU A 190 4.05 1.35 18.40
CA GLU A 190 5.33 0.74 18.07
C GLU A 190 6.21 1.64 17.19
N VAL A 191 7.52 1.39 17.21
CA VAL A 191 8.52 2.07 16.35
C VAL A 191 9.15 1.05 15.41
N ASP A 192 8.91 1.20 14.12
CA ASP A 192 9.52 0.38 13.07
C ASP A 192 9.61 1.13 11.73
N ALA A 193 10.06 0.42 10.68
CA ALA A 193 10.30 1.00 9.36
C ALA A 193 9.04 1.59 8.74
N ARG A 194 7.87 1.02 9.02
CA ARG A 194 6.59 1.42 8.42
C ARG A 194 6.23 2.83 8.86
N GLY A 195 6.40 3.16 10.13
CA GLY A 195 6.13 4.50 10.67
C GLY A 195 7.02 5.54 10.00
N THR A 196 8.29 5.19 9.87
CA THR A 196 9.27 6.07 9.22
C THR A 196 8.99 6.27 7.74
N TYR A 197 8.75 5.19 7.00
CA TYR A 197 8.42 5.25 5.58
C TYR A 197 7.16 6.09 5.34
N THR A 198 6.08 5.81 6.07
CA THR A 198 4.79 6.48 5.87
C THR A 198 4.86 7.99 6.17
N VAL A 199 5.54 8.39 7.24
CA VAL A 199 5.76 9.81 7.56
C VAL A 199 6.62 10.50 6.51
N ILE A 200 7.77 9.92 6.15
CA ILE A 200 8.70 10.55 5.20
C ILE A 200 8.12 10.63 3.79
N ALA A 201 7.40 9.59 3.35
CA ALA A 201 6.73 9.58 2.05
C ALA A 201 5.66 10.69 1.98
N VAL A 202 4.79 10.79 3.00
CA VAL A 202 3.75 11.84 3.03
C VAL A 202 4.38 13.23 3.15
N ALA A 203 5.37 13.40 4.02
CA ALA A 203 6.07 14.67 4.13
C ALA A 203 6.72 15.09 2.81
N SER A 204 7.30 14.15 2.05
CA SER A 204 7.86 14.41 0.73
C SER A 204 6.78 14.82 -0.28
N LEU A 205 5.71 14.02 -0.39
CA LEU A 205 4.61 14.25 -1.34
C LEU A 205 3.92 15.61 -1.09
N LEU A 206 3.78 15.99 0.17
CA LEU A 206 3.14 17.24 0.56
C LEU A 206 4.13 18.40 0.70
N ASN A 207 5.40 18.26 0.30
CA ASN A 207 6.43 19.29 0.42
C ASN A 207 6.53 19.87 1.85
N MET A 208 6.72 18.99 2.82
CA MET A 208 6.79 19.25 4.26
C MET A 208 8.05 18.66 4.90
N LEU A 209 9.00 18.16 4.11
CA LEU A 209 10.29 17.70 4.63
C LEU A 209 11.11 18.89 5.14
N THR A 210 11.63 18.74 6.36
CA THR A 210 12.51 19.70 7.02
C THR A 210 13.73 18.96 7.59
N PRO A 211 14.86 19.67 7.82
CA PRO A 211 16.03 19.06 8.46
C PRO A 211 15.67 18.36 9.77
N GLU A 212 14.87 19.00 10.62
CA GLU A 212 14.46 18.48 11.93
C GLU A 212 13.58 17.23 11.80
N LEU A 213 12.65 17.21 10.84
CA LEU A 213 11.81 16.03 10.61
C LEU A 213 12.66 14.85 10.14
N SER A 214 13.64 15.08 9.26
CA SER A 214 14.51 14.03 8.69
C SER A 214 15.69 13.61 9.57
N GLU A 215 15.94 14.30 10.68
CA GLU A 215 17.09 14.04 11.56
C GLU A 215 17.10 12.59 12.08
N GLY A 216 18.23 11.89 11.93
CA GLY A 216 18.42 10.50 12.39
C GLY A 216 17.68 9.42 11.61
N VAL A 217 16.90 9.78 10.58
CA VAL A 217 16.09 8.81 9.80
C VAL A 217 16.96 7.82 9.04
N ALA A 218 18.05 8.27 8.41
CA ALA A 218 18.95 7.41 7.66
C ALA A 218 19.65 6.38 8.57
N ASP A 219 20.11 6.82 9.74
CA ASP A 219 20.75 5.96 10.73
C ASP A 219 19.76 4.91 11.26
N PHE A 220 18.53 5.32 11.55
CA PHE A 220 17.46 4.42 11.96
C PHE A 220 17.17 3.35 10.90
N ALA A 221 17.10 3.74 9.63
CA ALA A 221 16.85 2.82 8.53
C ALA A 221 18.01 1.82 8.33
N SER A 222 19.25 2.24 8.58
CA SER A 222 20.44 1.37 8.45
C SER A 222 20.57 0.32 9.55
N CYS A 223 19.93 0.55 10.71
CA CYS A 223 20.00 -0.34 11.87
C CYS A 223 18.89 -1.41 11.90
N MET A 224 18.03 -1.48 10.87
CA MET A 224 16.98 -2.49 10.83
C MET A 224 17.53 -3.84 10.39
N PRO A 225 17.20 -4.93 11.12
CA PRO A 225 17.64 -6.28 10.78
C PRO A 225 17.03 -6.81 9.48
#